data_AF-A0A960PWN0-F1
#
_entry.id   AF-A0A960PWN0-F1
#
_cell.length_a   1.000
_cell.length_b   1.000
_cell.length_c   1.000
_cell.angle_alpha   90.00
_cell.angle_beta   90.00
_cell.angle_gamma   90.00
#
_symmetry.space_group_name_H-M   'P 1'
#
loop_
_entity.id
_entity.type
_entity.pdbx_description
1 polymer ?
#
loop_
_entity_poly.entity_id
_entity_poly.type
_entity_poly.pdbx_seq_one_letter_code
_entity_poly.pdbx_strand_id
1 'polypeptide(L)'
;RIRPTVGGDLLRTYSLNRPGQQVIPGGVGNATISLGYVGQVTHRNVVDVVATATPVNVSGELASTDILDVTVPTGAWTTSGTLANYTIDPADGSLATITAQRLADVRVHQPWTNANQGFAHRVHRDLMFAFATDEWRDATRDHLTAGSKTRLQVAQGLMDTDEYRGLDVDRVFVKYLRRTSDPSGRTYWINRLREGRALWRFRAQLFGSPEYFNKAGGTNESYVVKAYSDVLGRAPDPSGRAYWTNKLNNGADRGQVALQFLNSPESRRRLVDDQFLRFLDRLPTATEQSTWVAQIPSADGEQRLIAFLAASTAYFNRT
;
A
#
# COMPACT_ATOMS: atom_id res chain seq x y z
N ARG A 1 3.74 -4.40 -7.43
CA ARG A 1 5.03 -5.09 -7.61
C ARG A 1 4.96 -6.02 -8.80
N ILE A 2 6.03 -6.12 -9.57
CA ILE A 2 6.24 -7.18 -10.58
C ILE A 2 7.51 -7.94 -10.20
N ARG A 3 7.42 -9.27 -10.24
CA ARG A 3 8.52 -10.19 -9.98
C ARG A 3 8.53 -11.28 -11.06
N PRO A 4 9.69 -11.68 -11.57
CA PRO A 4 9.78 -12.87 -12.40
C PRO A 4 9.52 -14.13 -11.55
N THR A 5 8.99 -15.17 -12.17
CA THR A 5 8.81 -16.49 -11.56
C THR A 5 9.66 -17.54 -12.26
N VAL A 6 9.83 -18.70 -11.62
CA VAL A 6 10.47 -19.86 -12.25
C VAL A 6 9.56 -20.35 -13.38
N GLY A 7 10.01 -20.24 -14.63
CA GLY A 7 9.24 -20.63 -15.81
C GLY A 7 8.90 -19.49 -16.78
N GLY A 8 9.26 -18.23 -16.46
CA GLY A 8 9.10 -17.09 -17.36
C GLY A 8 7.78 -16.32 -17.20
N ASP A 9 6.86 -16.79 -16.35
CA ASP A 9 5.69 -16.02 -15.92
C ASP A 9 6.11 -14.86 -15.00
N LEU A 10 5.23 -13.87 -14.85
CA LEU A 10 5.40 -12.78 -13.88
C LEU A 10 4.37 -12.89 -12.76
N LEU A 11 4.80 -12.69 -11.53
CA LEU A 11 3.92 -12.44 -10.40
C LEU A 11 3.70 -10.93 -10.26
N ARG A 12 2.45 -10.52 -10.44
CA ARG A 12 2.00 -9.16 -10.16
C ARG A 12 1.27 -9.14 -8.83
N THR A 13 1.78 -8.37 -7.88
CA THR A 13 1.13 -8.14 -6.58
C THR A 13 0.70 -6.69 -6.47
N TYR A 14 -0.53 -6.48 -6.04
CA TYR A 14 -1.07 -5.17 -5.68
C TYR A 14 -1.57 -5.22 -4.23
N SER A 15 -1.49 -4.06 -3.59
CA SER A 15 -1.89 -3.84 -2.20
C SER A 15 -2.42 -2.43 -2.09
N LEU A 16 -3.17 -2.16 -1.02
CA LEU A 16 -3.87 -0.93 -0.73
C LEU A 16 -4.94 -0.64 -1.79
N ASN A 17 -6.18 -0.41 -1.35
CA ASN A 17 -7.36 -0.15 -2.18
C ASN A 17 -7.84 -1.31 -3.08
N ARG A 18 -6.94 -2.10 -3.69
CA ARG A 18 -7.27 -3.29 -4.50
C ARG A 18 -6.22 -4.41 -4.30
N PRO A 19 -6.17 -5.04 -3.12
CA PRO A 19 -5.21 -6.11 -2.84
C PRO A 19 -5.43 -7.34 -3.71
N GLY A 20 -4.35 -8.01 -4.07
CA GLY A 20 -4.38 -9.30 -4.74
C GLY A 20 -3.07 -9.65 -5.42
N GLN A 21 -3.05 -10.86 -5.98
CA GLN A 21 -1.96 -11.38 -6.79
C GLN A 21 -2.52 -11.94 -8.09
N GLN A 22 -1.73 -11.79 -9.15
CA GLN A 22 -2.03 -12.33 -10.46
C GLN A 22 -0.75 -12.87 -11.08
N VAL A 23 -0.83 -14.08 -11.61
CA VAL A 23 0.19 -14.63 -12.49
C VAL A 23 -0.11 -14.12 -13.90
N ILE A 24 0.87 -13.48 -14.52
CA ILE A 24 0.87 -13.09 -15.92
C ILE A 24 1.66 -14.16 -16.66
N PRO A 25 1.04 -14.94 -17.57
CA PRO A 25 1.75 -15.98 -18.30
C PRO A 25 2.93 -15.43 -19.09
N GLY A 26 3.97 -16.24 -19.25
CA GLY A 26 5.09 -15.98 -20.14
C GLY A 26 4.64 -15.85 -21.59
N GLY A 27 5.47 -15.21 -22.41
CA GLY A 27 5.19 -14.97 -23.84
C GLY A 27 4.24 -13.79 -24.12
N VAL A 28 3.83 -13.05 -23.09
CA VAL A 28 3.15 -11.76 -23.29
C VAL A 28 4.13 -10.73 -23.86
N GLY A 29 3.67 -9.91 -24.81
CA GLY A 29 4.54 -8.91 -25.47
C GLY A 29 4.97 -7.77 -24.55
N ASN A 30 4.14 -7.40 -23.57
CA ASN A 30 4.50 -6.47 -22.51
C ASN A 30 3.64 -6.67 -21.24
N ALA A 31 4.19 -6.31 -20.09
CA ALA A 31 3.48 -6.18 -18.84
C ALA A 31 3.33 -4.71 -18.47
N THR A 32 2.11 -4.19 -18.49
CA THR A 32 1.84 -2.77 -18.20
C THR A 32 1.30 -2.57 -16.78
N ILE A 33 1.91 -1.64 -16.04
CA ILE A 33 1.39 -1.06 -14.80
C ILE A 33 0.96 0.37 -15.08
N SER A 34 -0.34 0.62 -15.03
CA SER A 34 -0.89 1.98 -15.02
C SER A 34 -1.46 2.25 -13.63
N LEU A 35 -0.89 3.24 -12.93
CA LEU A 35 -1.50 3.79 -11.73
C LEU A 35 -2.71 4.61 -12.19
N GLY A 36 -3.91 4.09 -11.87
CA GLY A 36 -5.16 4.55 -12.47
C GLY A 36 -5.61 5.88 -11.87
N TYR A 37 -6.01 6.82 -12.73
CA TYR A 37 -6.49 8.15 -12.35
C TYR A 37 -7.70 8.10 -11.40
N VAL A 38 -7.53 8.57 -10.16
CA VAL A 38 -8.57 8.72 -9.14
C VAL A 38 -9.00 10.20 -9.03
N GLY A 39 -9.14 10.89 -10.16
CA GLY A 39 -9.42 12.33 -10.17
C GLY A 39 -8.16 13.18 -9.94
N GLN A 40 -8.32 14.49 -9.71
CA GLN A 40 -7.23 15.42 -9.37
C GLN A 40 -6.77 15.24 -7.91
N VAL A 41 -6.53 13.99 -7.48
CA VAL A 41 -6.21 13.66 -6.10
C VAL A 41 -4.74 13.34 -5.97
N THR A 42 -3.99 14.30 -5.43
CA THR A 42 -2.57 14.11 -5.15
C THR A 42 -2.38 13.06 -4.06
N HIS A 43 -1.84 11.90 -4.43
CA HIS A 43 -1.45 10.83 -3.52
C HIS A 43 -0.14 10.19 -3.96
N ARG A 44 0.52 9.47 -3.06
CA ARG A 44 1.79 8.80 -3.35
C ARG A 44 1.54 7.33 -3.67
N ASN A 45 2.05 6.87 -4.80
CA ASN A 45 2.09 5.45 -5.16
C ASN A 45 3.53 4.96 -5.28
N VAL A 46 3.71 3.66 -5.03
CA VAL A 46 5.00 2.98 -5.22
C VAL A 46 4.80 1.85 -6.22
N VAL A 47 5.61 1.88 -7.28
CA VAL A 47 5.81 0.75 -8.17
C VAL A 47 7.18 0.15 -7.87
N ASP A 48 7.26 -1.17 -7.84
CA ASP A 48 8.49 -1.89 -7.54
C ASP A 48 8.58 -3.07 -8.50
N VAL A 49 9.64 -3.08 -9.30
CA VAL A 49 9.87 -4.01 -10.42
C VAL A 49 11.22 -4.69 -10.22
N VAL A 50 11.24 -6.02 -10.27
CA VAL A 50 12.48 -6.75 -10.51
C VAL A 50 12.56 -7.00 -12.01
N ALA A 51 13.72 -6.75 -12.63
CA ALA A 51 13.88 -6.91 -14.07
C ALA A 51 13.54 -8.33 -14.53
N THR A 52 13.01 -8.43 -15.76
CA THR A 52 12.44 -9.67 -16.29
C THR A 52 12.76 -9.81 -17.79
N ALA A 53 12.53 -11.00 -18.36
CA ALA A 53 12.60 -11.22 -19.81
C ALA A 53 11.41 -10.63 -20.58
N THR A 54 10.38 -10.15 -19.89
CA THR A 54 9.20 -9.49 -20.46
C THR A 54 9.32 -7.98 -20.32
N PRO A 55 9.09 -7.17 -21.38
CA PRO A 55 9.10 -5.72 -21.27
C PRO A 55 8.09 -5.24 -20.22
N VAL A 56 8.51 -4.32 -19.34
CA VAL A 56 7.63 -3.74 -18.32
C VAL A 56 7.43 -2.26 -18.62
N ASN A 57 6.17 -1.83 -18.74
CA ASN A 57 5.81 -0.43 -18.97
C ASN A 57 5.12 0.12 -17.73
N VAL A 58 5.69 1.16 -17.13
CA VAL A 58 5.15 1.81 -15.93
C VAL A 58 4.64 3.19 -16.30
N SER A 59 3.38 3.46 -16.01
CA SER A 59 2.82 4.81 -16.09
C SER A 59 2.32 5.22 -14.72
N GLY A 60 2.94 6.26 -14.16
CA GLY A 60 2.42 6.93 -12.99
C GLY A 60 1.11 7.66 -13.27
N GLU A 61 0.37 7.91 -12.20
CA GLU A 61 -0.82 8.73 -12.20
C GLU A 61 -0.42 10.21 -12.15
N LEU A 62 0.54 10.54 -11.28
CA LEU A 62 1.02 11.90 -11.04
C LEU A 62 2.54 11.97 -11.04
N ALA A 63 3.08 12.80 -11.94
CA ALA A 63 4.51 13.02 -12.09
C ALA A 63 5.18 13.71 -10.89
N SER A 64 4.42 14.11 -9.86
CA SER A 64 4.95 14.80 -8.68
C SER A 64 5.02 13.94 -7.43
N THR A 65 4.40 12.75 -7.41
CA THR A 65 4.30 11.94 -6.18
C THR A 65 4.52 10.45 -6.36
N ASP A 66 4.45 9.91 -7.57
CA ASP A 66 4.62 8.48 -7.80
C ASP A 66 6.08 8.09 -8.00
N ILE A 67 6.51 7.01 -7.36
CA ILE A 67 7.89 6.53 -7.47
C ILE A 67 7.97 5.12 -8.05
N LEU A 68 9.06 4.86 -8.75
CA LEU A 68 9.40 3.53 -9.28
C LEU A 68 10.75 3.07 -8.74
N ASP A 69 10.76 1.92 -8.09
CA ASP A 69 11.97 1.22 -7.69
C ASP A 69 12.21 0.03 -8.63
N VAL A 70 13.42 -0.10 -9.15
CA VAL A 70 13.81 -1.14 -10.09
C VAL A 70 15.04 -1.88 -9.57
N THR A 71 14.85 -3.14 -9.18
CA THR A 71 15.97 -4.04 -8.94
C THR A 71 16.37 -4.70 -10.25
N VAL A 72 17.60 -4.45 -10.68
CA VAL A 72 18.19 -5.11 -11.85
C VAL A 72 19.24 -6.14 -11.43
N PRO A 73 19.43 -7.27 -12.14
CA PRO A 73 20.57 -8.15 -11.95
C PRO A 73 21.91 -7.43 -12.12
N THR A 74 22.95 -8.01 -11.52
CA THR A 74 24.33 -7.55 -11.72
C THR A 74 24.69 -7.58 -13.20
N GLY A 75 25.26 -6.51 -13.72
CA GLY A 75 25.56 -6.37 -15.15
C GLY A 75 25.50 -4.92 -15.62
N ALA A 76 25.71 -4.73 -16.92
CA ALA A 76 25.63 -3.43 -17.55
C ALA A 76 24.18 -3.05 -17.89
N TRP A 77 23.79 -1.85 -17.45
CA TRP A 77 22.49 -1.26 -17.69
C TRP A 77 22.68 0.20 -18.10
N THR A 78 21.90 0.66 -19.06
CA THR A 78 21.86 2.06 -19.46
C THR A 78 20.51 2.65 -19.11
N THR A 79 20.52 3.83 -18.49
CA THR A 79 19.31 4.63 -18.27
C THR A 79 19.34 5.85 -19.18
N SER A 80 18.19 6.19 -19.77
CA SER A 80 18.09 7.31 -20.70
C SER A 80 16.73 8.01 -20.62
N GLY A 81 16.66 9.22 -21.17
CA GLY A 81 15.44 10.03 -21.19
C GLY A 81 15.23 10.87 -19.93
N THR A 82 13.98 11.29 -19.70
CA THR A 82 13.56 12.10 -18.55
C THR A 82 12.46 11.36 -17.78
N LEU A 83 12.07 11.80 -16.59
CA LEU A 83 10.97 11.16 -15.84
C LEU A 83 9.60 11.23 -16.55
N ALA A 84 9.49 12.03 -17.62
CA ALA A 84 8.34 12.01 -18.52
C ALA A 84 8.37 10.82 -19.49
N ASN A 85 9.55 10.34 -19.88
CA ASN A 85 9.79 9.18 -20.75
C ASN A 85 11.18 8.59 -20.41
N TYR A 86 11.22 7.71 -19.42
CA TYR A 86 12.43 7.13 -18.84
C TYR A 86 12.60 5.70 -19.31
N THR A 87 13.80 5.33 -19.74
CA THR A 87 14.09 3.99 -20.26
C THR A 87 15.25 3.38 -19.49
N ILE A 88 15.12 2.09 -19.18
CA ILE A 88 16.12 1.27 -18.49
C ILE A 88 16.38 0.05 -19.37
N ASP A 89 17.54 0.01 -20.01
CA ASP A 89 17.90 -1.01 -20.98
C ASP A 89 19.00 -1.94 -20.44
N PRO A 90 18.81 -3.26 -20.52
CA PRO A 90 19.86 -4.22 -20.24
C PRO A 90 20.81 -4.35 -21.43
N ALA A 91 22.10 -4.52 -21.16
CA ALA A 91 23.03 -5.02 -22.20
C ALA A 91 22.81 -6.52 -22.48
N ASP A 92 22.24 -7.25 -21.52
CA ASP A 92 21.89 -8.66 -21.63
C ASP A 92 20.57 -8.86 -22.40
N GLY A 93 20.64 -9.47 -23.58
CA GLY A 93 19.48 -9.73 -24.44
C GLY A 93 18.50 -10.77 -23.89
N SER A 94 18.80 -11.45 -22.79
CA SER A 94 17.84 -12.30 -22.07
C SER A 94 16.87 -11.50 -21.18
N LEU A 95 17.19 -10.23 -20.92
CA LEU A 95 16.37 -9.30 -20.16
C LEU A 95 15.72 -8.29 -21.11
N ALA A 96 14.58 -7.76 -20.70
CA ALA A 96 13.83 -6.80 -21.47
C ALA A 96 13.92 -5.39 -20.90
N THR A 97 13.77 -4.41 -21.78
CA THR A 97 13.65 -3.00 -21.44
C THR A 97 12.51 -2.74 -20.47
N ILE A 98 12.74 -1.86 -19.51
CA ILE A 98 11.71 -1.27 -18.66
C ILE A 98 11.53 0.18 -19.07
N THR A 99 10.30 0.56 -19.39
CA THR A 99 9.96 1.97 -19.66
C THR A 99 9.11 2.52 -18.53
N ALA A 100 9.28 3.81 -18.25
CA ALA A 100 8.54 4.49 -17.20
C ALA A 100 8.19 5.92 -17.61
N GLN A 101 7.02 6.38 -17.21
CA GLN A 101 6.58 7.75 -17.48
C GLN A 101 5.72 8.28 -16.33
N ARG A 102 5.64 9.62 -16.23
CA ARG A 102 4.81 10.33 -15.26
C ARG A 102 5.13 9.97 -13.81
N LEU A 103 6.42 9.93 -13.47
CA LEU A 103 6.92 9.64 -12.13
C LEU A 103 7.65 10.84 -11.54
N ALA A 104 7.65 10.93 -10.22
CA ALA A 104 8.40 11.91 -9.46
C ALA A 104 9.85 11.48 -9.25
N ASP A 105 10.10 10.18 -9.12
CA ASP A 105 11.42 9.62 -8.90
C ASP A 105 11.50 8.18 -9.42
N VAL A 106 12.66 7.80 -9.95
CA VAL A 106 12.98 6.45 -10.40
C VAL A 106 14.33 6.07 -9.82
N ARG A 107 14.37 4.99 -9.04
CA ARG A 107 15.62 4.42 -8.54
C ARG A 107 15.86 3.08 -9.21
N VAL A 108 17.01 2.96 -9.86
CA VAL A 108 17.50 1.72 -10.46
C VAL A 108 18.71 1.26 -9.66
N HIS A 109 18.68 0.03 -9.15
CA HIS A 109 19.77 -0.49 -8.35
C HIS A 109 20.00 -1.98 -8.59
N GLN A 110 21.23 -2.42 -8.42
CA GLN A 110 21.58 -3.84 -8.37
C GLN A 110 21.19 -4.45 -7.00
N PRO A 111 21.27 -5.78 -6.81
CA PRO A 111 20.96 -6.38 -5.53
C PRO A 111 21.86 -5.79 -4.42
N TRP A 112 21.25 -5.39 -3.31
CA TRP A 112 21.98 -4.81 -2.18
C TRP A 112 22.94 -5.85 -1.59
N THR A 113 24.24 -5.53 -1.58
CA THR A 113 25.27 -6.40 -0.99
C THR A 113 25.21 -6.41 0.54
N ASN A 114 24.78 -5.30 1.15
CA ASN A 114 24.52 -5.22 2.58
C ASN A 114 23.01 -5.32 2.86
N ALA A 115 22.59 -6.38 3.55
CA ALA A 115 21.19 -6.64 3.84
C ALA A 115 20.52 -5.55 4.72
N ASN A 116 21.27 -4.93 5.64
CA ASN A 116 20.76 -3.81 6.45
C ASN A 116 20.51 -2.55 5.60
N GLN A 117 21.35 -2.31 4.59
CA GLN A 117 21.16 -1.20 3.65
C GLN A 117 19.95 -1.43 2.74
N GLY A 118 19.80 -2.65 2.21
CA GLY A 118 18.63 -3.03 1.41
C GLY A 118 17.34 -2.97 2.22
N PHE A 119 17.37 -3.40 3.48
CA PHE A 119 16.26 -3.21 4.41
C PHE A 119 15.91 -1.73 4.62
N ALA A 120 16.90 -0.88 4.89
CA ALA A 120 16.69 0.55 5.11
C ALA A 120 16.02 1.22 3.88
N HIS A 121 16.53 0.92 2.68
CA HIS A 121 15.92 1.39 1.43
C HIS A 121 14.45 0.97 1.30
N ARG A 122 14.16 -0.33 1.46
CA ARG A 122 12.81 -0.86 1.28
C ARG A 122 11.83 -0.37 2.35
N VAL A 123 12.23 -0.36 3.64
CA VAL A 123 11.30 -0.03 4.73
C VAL A 123 10.85 1.42 4.67
N HIS A 124 11.76 2.34 4.30
CA HIS A 124 11.40 3.74 4.08
C HIS A 124 10.47 3.89 2.87
N ARG A 125 10.84 3.29 1.72
CA ARG A 125 10.03 3.30 0.51
C ARG A 125 8.61 2.77 0.76
N ASP A 126 8.49 1.62 1.41
CA ASP A 126 7.20 0.94 1.61
C ASP A 126 6.33 1.62 2.66
N LEU A 127 6.89 2.26 3.69
CA LEU A 127 6.12 2.99 4.72
C LEU A 127 5.81 4.43 4.33
N MET A 128 6.78 5.14 3.76
CA MET A 128 6.72 6.58 3.46
C MET A 128 6.30 6.90 2.03
N PHE A 129 6.24 5.89 1.16
CA PHE A 129 5.98 6.06 -0.29
C PHE A 129 6.96 7.07 -0.92
N ALA A 130 8.21 7.05 -0.44
CA ALA A 130 9.28 7.95 -0.82
C ALA A 130 10.61 7.23 -0.61
N PHE A 131 11.60 7.49 -1.47
CA PHE A 131 12.94 6.97 -1.26
C PHE A 131 13.61 7.68 -0.08
N ALA A 132 14.36 6.92 0.73
CA ALA A 132 15.23 7.50 1.73
C ALA A 132 16.39 8.25 1.06
N THR A 133 16.87 9.30 1.72
CA THR A 133 18.19 9.87 1.43
C THR A 133 19.28 8.83 1.70
N ASP A 134 20.40 8.95 1.00
CA ASP A 134 21.55 8.06 1.20
C ASP A 134 22.06 8.13 2.64
N GLU A 135 22.09 9.33 3.23
CA GLU A 135 22.46 9.56 4.64
C GLU A 135 21.56 8.78 5.60
N TRP A 136 20.23 8.89 5.46
CA TRP A 136 19.30 8.18 6.35
C TRP A 136 19.43 6.65 6.19
N ARG A 137 19.58 6.18 4.95
CA ARG A 137 19.72 4.75 4.65
C ARG A 137 20.99 4.18 5.27
N ASP A 138 22.10 4.89 5.12
CA ASP A 138 23.41 4.45 5.57
C ASP A 138 23.54 4.55 7.10
N ALA A 139 23.02 5.61 7.72
CA ALA A 139 22.91 5.69 9.18
C ALA A 139 22.05 4.55 9.76
N THR A 140 20.94 4.21 9.10
CA THR A 140 20.09 3.07 9.51
C THR A 140 20.83 1.74 9.38
N ARG A 141 21.58 1.53 8.30
CA ARG A 141 22.45 0.36 8.13
C ARG A 141 23.44 0.25 9.30
N ASP A 142 24.07 1.35 9.67
CA ASP A 142 25.09 1.37 10.73
C ASP A 142 24.46 1.09 12.10
N HIS A 143 23.28 1.66 12.39
CA HIS A 143 22.55 1.37 13.62
C HIS A 143 22.16 -0.11 13.77
N LEU A 144 21.71 -0.74 12.68
CA LEU A 144 21.35 -2.16 12.64
C LEU A 144 22.58 -3.06 12.77
N THR A 145 23.68 -2.67 12.13
CA THR A 145 24.95 -3.42 12.18
C THR A 145 25.56 -3.37 13.58
N ALA A 146 25.51 -2.22 14.23
CA ALA A 146 25.97 -2.05 15.62
C ALA A 146 24.99 -2.61 16.67
N GLY A 147 23.80 -3.07 16.27
CA GLY A 147 22.76 -3.54 17.20
C GLY A 147 22.13 -2.43 18.06
N SER A 148 22.46 -1.15 17.82
CA SER A 148 21.92 0.00 18.56
C SER A 148 20.44 0.28 18.28
N LYS A 149 19.92 -0.23 17.14
CA LYS A 149 18.49 -0.29 16.85
C LYS A 149 18.13 -1.65 16.30
N THR A 150 16.93 -2.11 16.60
CA THR A 150 16.28 -3.26 15.95
C THR A 150 15.51 -2.81 14.70
N ARG A 151 15.24 -3.73 13.78
CA ARG A 151 14.36 -3.46 12.61
C ARG A 151 12.97 -2.97 13.03
N LEU A 152 12.47 -3.47 14.16
CA LEU A 152 11.19 -3.05 14.72
C LEU A 152 11.24 -1.58 15.18
N GLN A 153 12.29 -1.18 15.89
CA GLN A 153 12.48 0.23 16.30
C GLN A 153 12.64 1.17 15.09
N VAL A 154 13.27 0.72 14.00
CA VAL A 154 13.35 1.50 12.75
C VAL A 154 11.97 1.69 12.14
N ALA A 155 11.20 0.60 11.99
CA ALA A 155 9.85 0.67 11.43
C ALA A 155 8.91 1.53 12.28
N GLN A 156 8.90 1.31 13.60
CA GLN A 156 8.11 2.11 14.55
C GLN A 156 8.52 3.58 14.51
N GLY A 157 9.83 3.89 14.48
CA GLY A 157 10.32 5.26 14.38
C GLY A 157 9.82 6.01 13.14
N LEU A 158 9.73 5.33 11.99
CA LEU A 158 9.10 5.91 10.78
C LEU A 158 7.60 6.11 10.97
N MET A 159 6.91 5.12 11.54
CA MET A 159 5.46 5.15 11.76
C MET A 159 5.02 6.19 12.81
N ASP A 160 5.92 6.55 13.71
CA ASP A 160 5.69 7.56 14.75
C ASP A 160 5.90 9.00 14.27
N THR A 161 6.20 9.21 12.99
CA THR A 161 6.29 10.55 12.39
C THR A 161 4.92 11.10 12.00
N ASP A 162 4.78 12.42 12.01
CA ASP A 162 3.58 13.08 11.47
C ASP A 162 3.45 12.90 9.97
N GLU A 163 4.55 12.69 9.25
CA GLU A 163 4.51 12.37 7.83
C GLU A 163 3.83 11.02 7.59
N TYR A 164 4.21 9.96 8.33
CA TYR A 164 3.53 8.66 8.21
C TYR A 164 2.05 8.73 8.61
N ARG A 165 1.73 9.40 9.73
CA ARG A 165 0.33 9.62 10.16
C ARG A 165 -0.46 10.37 9.09
N GLY A 166 0.16 11.37 8.48
CA GLY A 166 -0.42 12.12 7.38
C GLY A 166 -0.70 11.26 6.16
N LEU A 167 0.20 10.34 5.79
CA LEU A 167 -0.02 9.38 4.72
C LEU A 167 -1.19 8.41 5.04
N ASP A 168 -1.34 7.98 6.29
CA ASP A 168 -2.50 7.21 6.71
C ASP A 168 -3.80 8.01 6.58
N VAL A 169 -3.80 9.30 6.94
CA VAL A 169 -4.93 10.20 6.73
C VAL A 169 -5.27 10.32 5.25
N ASP A 170 -4.30 10.65 4.42
CA ASP A 170 -4.47 10.87 2.99
C ASP A 170 -5.00 9.60 2.30
N ARG A 171 -4.48 8.42 2.66
CA ARG A 171 -4.97 7.13 2.13
C ARG A 171 -6.43 6.87 2.47
N VAL A 172 -6.90 7.22 3.67
CA VAL A 172 -8.29 7.05 4.07
C VAL A 172 -9.21 8.00 3.28
N PHE A 173 -8.80 9.25 3.07
CA PHE A 173 -9.54 10.21 2.24
C PHE A 173 -9.62 9.78 0.77
N VAL A 174 -8.49 9.37 0.18
CA VAL A 174 -8.47 8.87 -1.20
C VAL A 174 -9.34 7.63 -1.35
N LYS A 175 -9.24 6.67 -0.41
CA LYS A 175 -9.99 5.41 -0.48
C LYS A 175 -11.50 5.63 -0.43
N TYR A 176 -12.00 6.35 0.57
CA TYR A 176 -13.44 6.43 0.82
C TYR A 176 -14.10 7.65 0.18
N LEU A 177 -13.39 8.78 0.09
CA LEU A 177 -13.94 10.03 -0.42
C LEU A 177 -13.41 10.41 -1.79
N ARG A 178 -12.39 9.74 -2.36
CA ARG A 178 -11.85 10.08 -3.69
C ARG A 178 -11.45 11.56 -3.80
N ARG A 179 -10.86 12.10 -2.74
CA ARG A 179 -10.30 13.46 -2.69
C ARG A 179 -9.14 13.51 -1.69
N THR A 180 -8.36 14.57 -1.72
CA THR A 180 -7.37 14.88 -0.68
C THR A 180 -8.06 15.40 0.58
N SER A 181 -7.39 15.22 1.72
CA SER A 181 -7.76 15.89 2.96
C SER A 181 -7.44 17.39 2.84
N ASP A 182 -8.28 18.26 3.39
CA ASP A 182 -7.95 19.68 3.50
C ASP A 182 -6.86 19.88 4.57
N PRO A 183 -6.01 20.92 4.48
CA PRO A 183 -4.84 21.05 5.37
C PRO A 183 -5.17 21.07 6.86
N SER A 184 -6.26 21.75 7.26
CA SER A 184 -6.67 21.84 8.67
C SER A 184 -7.28 20.53 9.17
N GLY A 185 -8.13 19.88 8.36
CA GLY A 185 -8.66 18.54 8.62
C GLY A 185 -7.55 17.49 8.73
N ARG A 186 -6.55 17.53 7.84
CA ARG A 186 -5.38 16.65 7.88
C ARG A 186 -4.61 16.82 9.20
N THR A 187 -4.31 18.06 9.56
CA THR A 187 -3.60 18.39 10.81
C THR A 187 -4.40 17.93 12.04
N TYR A 188 -5.71 18.14 12.05
CA TYR A 188 -6.59 17.65 13.12
C TYR A 188 -6.46 16.12 13.29
N TRP A 189 -6.53 15.37 12.19
CA TRP A 189 -6.45 13.92 12.26
C TRP A 189 -5.07 13.41 12.65
N ILE A 190 -4.00 14.04 12.18
CA ILE A 190 -2.63 13.73 12.62
C ILE A 190 -2.50 13.89 14.14
N ASN A 191 -3.01 15.00 14.71
CA ASN A 191 -2.98 15.21 16.15
C ASN A 191 -3.76 14.13 16.90
N ARG A 192 -4.94 13.72 16.41
CA ARG A 192 -5.71 12.63 17.02
C ARG A 192 -4.99 11.28 16.97
N LEU A 193 -4.35 10.95 15.84
CA LEU A 193 -3.55 9.73 15.73
C LEU A 193 -2.32 9.78 16.64
N ARG A 194 -1.71 10.96 16.82
CA ARG A 194 -0.60 11.19 17.77
C ARG A 194 -1.04 10.97 19.22
N GLU A 195 -2.26 11.35 19.57
CA GLU A 195 -2.90 11.12 20.88
C GLU A 195 -3.34 9.65 21.11
N GLY A 196 -3.02 8.72 20.20
CA GLY A 196 -3.36 7.30 20.33
C GLY A 196 -4.76 6.93 19.85
N ARG A 197 -5.46 7.81 19.12
CA ARG A 197 -6.74 7.44 18.50
C ARG A 197 -6.53 6.35 17.45
N ALA A 198 -7.33 5.30 17.53
CA ALA A 198 -7.25 4.19 16.58
C ALA A 198 -7.60 4.62 15.14
N LEU A 199 -6.82 4.15 14.17
CA LEU A 199 -7.00 4.49 12.76
C LEU A 199 -8.37 4.04 12.21
N TRP A 200 -8.86 2.88 12.65
CA TRP A 200 -10.18 2.37 12.27
C TRP A 200 -11.34 3.26 12.77
N ARG A 201 -11.18 3.95 13.91
CA ARG A 201 -12.18 4.91 14.40
C ARG A 201 -12.22 6.17 13.55
N PHE A 202 -11.06 6.64 13.09
CA PHE A 202 -11.00 7.73 12.10
C PHE A 202 -11.68 7.31 10.79
N ARG A 203 -11.36 6.12 10.25
CA ARG A 203 -12.01 5.57 9.05
C ARG A 203 -13.53 5.53 9.19
N ALA A 204 -14.03 5.04 10.33
CA ALA A 204 -15.46 4.93 10.57
C ALA A 204 -16.16 6.30 10.64
N GLN A 205 -15.51 7.32 11.21
CA GLN A 205 -16.06 8.67 11.23
C GLN A 205 -16.16 9.26 9.81
N LEU A 206 -15.15 9.03 8.96
CA LEU A 206 -15.19 9.50 7.58
C LEU A 206 -16.24 8.73 6.76
N PHE A 207 -16.31 7.41 6.96
CA PHE A 207 -17.23 6.53 6.26
C PHE A 207 -18.70 6.76 6.65
N GLY A 208 -18.97 7.07 7.93
CA GLY A 208 -20.32 7.44 8.39
C GLY A 208 -20.76 8.85 8.02
N SER A 209 -19.90 9.66 7.39
CA SER A 209 -20.15 11.07 7.13
C SER A 209 -21.25 11.31 6.09
N PRO A 210 -21.92 12.48 6.14
CA PRO A 210 -22.82 12.92 5.06
C PRO A 210 -22.15 12.97 3.69
N GLU A 211 -20.85 13.31 3.63
CA GLU A 211 -20.12 13.36 2.37
C GLU A 211 -20.01 11.99 1.72
N TYR A 212 -19.60 10.97 2.49
CA TYR A 212 -19.52 9.60 1.98
C TYR A 212 -20.91 9.10 1.54
N PHE A 213 -21.95 9.38 2.33
CA PHE A 213 -23.33 9.02 1.98
C PHE A 213 -23.78 9.64 0.65
N ASN A 214 -23.51 10.93 0.45
CA ASN A 214 -23.85 11.62 -0.80
C ASN A 214 -23.06 11.04 -1.99
N LYS A 215 -21.76 10.75 -1.81
CA LYS A 215 -20.93 10.08 -2.84
C LYS A 215 -21.36 8.65 -3.14
N ALA A 216 -21.99 7.98 -2.18
CA ALA A 216 -22.56 6.67 -2.37
C ALA A 216 -23.93 6.71 -3.07
N GLY A 217 -24.47 7.88 -3.44
CA GLY A 217 -25.75 8.02 -4.14
C GLY A 217 -26.89 8.56 -3.28
N GLY A 218 -26.63 8.97 -2.03
CA GLY A 218 -27.60 9.71 -1.22
C GLY A 218 -28.77 8.89 -0.68
N THR A 219 -28.70 7.56 -0.71
CA THR A 219 -29.71 6.67 -0.11
C THR A 219 -29.07 5.65 0.82
N ASN A 220 -29.85 5.11 1.76
CA ASN A 220 -29.36 4.08 2.67
C ASN A 220 -28.93 2.81 1.93
N GLU A 221 -29.69 2.39 0.91
CA GLU A 221 -29.35 1.23 0.11
C GLU A 221 -28.04 1.46 -0.67
N SER A 222 -27.92 2.61 -1.34
CA SER A 222 -26.72 2.92 -2.13
C SER A 222 -25.48 3.09 -1.25
N TYR A 223 -25.63 3.65 -0.04
CA TYR A 223 -24.60 3.63 1.00
C TYR A 223 -24.16 2.21 1.36
N VAL A 224 -25.10 1.28 1.60
CA VAL A 224 -24.78 -0.11 1.94
C VAL A 224 -24.04 -0.79 0.79
N VAL A 225 -24.53 -0.67 -0.44
CA VAL A 225 -23.88 -1.26 -1.63
C VAL A 225 -22.44 -0.76 -1.76
N LYS A 226 -22.23 0.55 -1.65
CA LYS A 226 -20.91 1.17 -1.72
C LYS A 226 -20.02 0.73 -0.54
N ALA A 227 -20.60 0.58 0.65
CA ALA A 227 -19.88 0.15 1.84
C ALA A 227 -19.33 -1.28 1.73
N TYR A 228 -20.13 -2.21 1.20
CA TYR A 228 -19.68 -3.56 0.90
C TYR A 228 -18.53 -3.56 -0.12
N SER A 229 -18.64 -2.75 -1.18
CA SER A 229 -17.57 -2.65 -2.18
C SER A 229 -16.27 -2.08 -1.59
N ASP A 230 -16.32 -0.97 -0.85
CA ASP A 230 -15.12 -0.27 -0.38
C ASP A 230 -14.42 -0.97 0.79
N VAL A 231 -15.18 -1.61 1.68
CA VAL A 231 -14.65 -2.24 2.90
C VAL A 231 -14.44 -3.74 2.71
N LEU A 232 -15.41 -4.42 2.09
CA LEU A 232 -15.41 -5.87 1.94
C LEU A 232 -15.02 -6.33 0.54
N GLY A 233 -14.84 -5.41 -0.43
CA GLY A 233 -14.39 -5.72 -1.78
C GLY A 233 -15.30 -6.67 -2.55
N ARG A 234 -16.59 -6.67 -2.26
CA ARG A 234 -17.62 -7.48 -2.93
C ARG A 234 -18.96 -6.75 -2.93
N ALA A 235 -19.90 -7.19 -3.76
CA ALA A 235 -21.29 -6.75 -3.66
C ALA A 235 -21.97 -7.36 -2.43
N PRO A 236 -22.97 -6.69 -1.83
CA PRO A 236 -23.79 -7.32 -0.80
C PRO A 236 -24.63 -8.45 -1.40
N ASP A 237 -24.76 -9.53 -0.66
CA ASP A 237 -25.81 -10.52 -0.90
C ASP A 237 -27.21 -9.93 -0.55
N PRO A 238 -28.31 -10.50 -1.08
CA PRO A 238 -29.64 -9.91 -0.91
C PRO A 238 -30.05 -9.72 0.56
N SER A 239 -29.74 -10.68 1.44
CA SER A 239 -30.11 -10.61 2.86
C SER A 239 -29.24 -9.61 3.62
N GLY A 240 -27.93 -9.58 3.36
CA GLY A 240 -27.03 -8.56 3.90
C GLY A 240 -27.44 -7.15 3.51
N ARG A 241 -27.76 -6.92 2.23
CA ARG A 241 -28.27 -5.62 1.75
C ARG A 241 -29.53 -5.21 2.50
N ALA A 242 -30.52 -6.09 2.59
CA ALA A 242 -31.79 -5.82 3.27
C ALA A 242 -31.58 -5.52 4.76
N TYR A 243 -30.76 -6.31 5.45
CA TYR A 243 -30.46 -6.14 6.88
C TYR A 243 -29.88 -4.77 7.19
N TRP A 244 -28.81 -4.38 6.50
CA TRP A 244 -28.14 -3.10 6.77
C TRP A 244 -28.98 -1.90 6.34
N THR A 245 -29.70 -2.01 5.22
CA THR A 245 -30.59 -0.96 4.74
C THR A 245 -31.74 -0.72 5.73
N ASN A 246 -32.36 -1.80 6.23
CA ASN A 246 -33.43 -1.70 7.22
C ASN A 246 -32.94 -1.13 8.55
N LYS A 247 -31.73 -1.49 9.00
CA LYS A 247 -31.12 -0.86 10.18
C LYS A 247 -31.02 0.66 10.04
N LEU A 248 -30.53 1.13 8.89
CA LEU A 248 -30.40 2.57 8.63
C LEU A 248 -31.77 3.26 8.47
N ASN A 249 -32.74 2.61 7.82
CA ASN A 249 -34.11 3.13 7.70
C ASN A 249 -34.80 3.26 9.07
N ASN A 250 -34.46 2.39 10.02
CA ASN A 250 -34.95 2.43 11.40
C ASN A 250 -34.14 3.40 12.29
N GLY A 251 -33.33 4.29 11.70
CA GLY A 251 -32.64 5.37 12.43
C GLY A 251 -31.28 5.00 13.02
N ALA A 252 -30.66 3.87 12.64
CA ALA A 252 -29.30 3.58 13.07
C ALA A 252 -28.31 4.64 12.56
N ASP A 253 -27.38 5.05 13.42
CA ASP A 253 -26.30 5.98 13.05
C ASP A 253 -25.36 5.35 12.01
N ARG A 254 -25.05 6.10 10.93
CA ARG A 254 -24.15 5.65 9.86
C ARG A 254 -22.73 5.42 10.38
N GLY A 255 -22.27 6.20 11.35
CA GLY A 255 -20.98 5.98 12.01
C GLY A 255 -20.94 4.64 12.74
N GLN A 256 -22.00 4.27 13.46
CA GLN A 256 -22.10 2.95 14.10
C GLN A 256 -22.13 1.81 13.08
N VAL A 257 -22.87 1.97 11.98
CA VAL A 257 -22.84 0.99 10.88
C VAL A 257 -21.44 0.89 10.27
N ALA A 258 -20.76 2.01 10.04
CA ALA A 258 -19.38 2.05 9.56
C ALA A 258 -18.42 1.28 10.46
N LEU A 259 -18.50 1.50 11.78
CA LEU A 259 -17.71 0.79 12.78
C LEU A 259 -17.96 -0.73 12.70
N GLN A 260 -19.22 -1.16 12.52
CA GLN A 260 -19.56 -2.57 12.38
C GLN A 260 -18.97 -3.22 11.11
N PHE A 261 -19.00 -2.51 9.98
CA PHE A 261 -18.35 -2.98 8.75
C PHE A 261 -16.83 -3.09 8.92
N LEU A 262 -16.17 -2.02 9.39
CA LEU A 262 -14.72 -1.95 9.50
C LEU A 262 -14.14 -2.94 10.51
N ASN A 263 -14.85 -3.22 11.60
CA ASN A 263 -14.44 -4.19 12.62
C ASN A 263 -14.95 -5.62 12.38
N SER A 264 -15.73 -5.84 11.32
CA SER A 264 -16.18 -7.18 10.97
C SER A 264 -14.98 -8.12 10.78
N PRO A 265 -15.10 -9.42 11.13
CA PRO A 265 -14.03 -10.39 10.87
C PRO A 265 -13.60 -10.42 9.39
N GLU A 266 -14.53 -10.22 8.45
CA GLU A 266 -14.23 -10.16 7.02
C GLU A 266 -13.35 -8.95 6.68
N SER A 267 -13.71 -7.75 7.12
CA SER A 267 -12.89 -6.54 6.94
C SER A 267 -11.49 -6.71 7.55
N ARG A 268 -11.41 -7.29 8.75
CA ARG A 268 -10.13 -7.55 9.42
C ARG A 268 -9.27 -8.56 8.64
N ARG A 269 -9.85 -9.66 8.13
CA ARG A 269 -9.12 -10.60 7.27
C ARG A 269 -8.57 -9.92 6.04
N ARG A 270 -9.39 -9.11 5.35
CA ARG A 270 -8.94 -8.36 4.17
C ARG A 270 -7.80 -7.38 4.49
N LEU A 271 -7.85 -6.71 5.64
CA LEU A 271 -6.78 -5.83 6.10
C LEU A 271 -5.49 -6.61 6.36
N VAL A 272 -5.58 -7.77 7.01
CA VAL A 272 -4.42 -8.63 7.26
C VAL A 272 -3.84 -9.13 5.92
N ASP A 273 -4.67 -9.67 5.03
CA ASP A 273 -4.26 -10.13 3.71
C ASP A 273 -3.56 -9.03 2.90
N ASP A 274 -4.14 -7.81 2.91
CA ASP A 274 -3.58 -6.65 2.25
C ASP A 274 -2.19 -6.28 2.79
N GLN A 275 -2.00 -6.26 4.12
CA GLN A 275 -0.69 -5.95 4.69
C GLN A 275 0.33 -7.07 4.41
N PHE A 276 -0.09 -8.33 4.42
CA PHE A 276 0.77 -9.45 4.05
C PHE A 276 1.21 -9.39 2.58
N LEU A 277 0.32 -9.03 1.66
CA LEU A 277 0.70 -8.77 0.26
C LEU A 277 1.64 -7.56 0.16
N ARG A 278 1.31 -6.47 0.86
CA ARG A 278 2.13 -5.25 0.90
C ARG A 278 3.52 -5.50 1.43
N PHE A 279 3.73 -6.31 2.45
CA PHE A 279 5.04 -6.47 3.07
C PHE A 279 5.73 -7.79 2.74
N LEU A 280 5.03 -8.86 2.38
CA LEU A 280 5.62 -10.18 2.19
C LEU A 280 5.41 -10.81 0.82
N ASP A 281 4.60 -10.22 -0.06
CA ASP A 281 4.33 -10.74 -1.42
C ASP A 281 3.65 -12.11 -1.41
N ARG A 282 2.89 -12.38 -0.35
CA ARG A 282 2.10 -13.60 -0.19
C ARG A 282 0.91 -13.32 0.72
N LEU A 283 -0.08 -14.18 0.67
CA LEU A 283 -1.14 -14.20 1.67
C LEU A 283 -0.61 -14.78 3.01
N PRO A 284 -1.25 -14.43 4.15
CA PRO A 284 -0.96 -15.07 5.42
C PRO A 284 -1.37 -16.55 5.39
N THR A 285 -0.68 -17.38 6.15
CA THR A 285 -1.19 -18.70 6.52
C THR A 285 -2.44 -18.57 7.39
N ALA A 286 -3.24 -19.64 7.53
CA ALA A 286 -4.44 -19.62 8.37
C ALA A 286 -4.15 -19.21 9.83
N THR A 287 -3.02 -19.68 10.39
CA THR A 287 -2.57 -19.32 11.75
C THR A 287 -2.13 -17.87 11.85
N GLU A 288 -1.36 -17.36 10.89
CA GLU A 288 -0.97 -15.94 10.84
C GLU A 288 -2.23 -15.05 10.75
N GLN A 289 -3.17 -15.40 9.87
CA GLN A 289 -4.39 -14.63 9.67
C GLN A 289 -5.25 -14.59 10.93
N SER A 290 -5.52 -15.74 11.55
CA SER A 290 -6.35 -15.81 12.76
C SER A 290 -5.73 -15.05 13.93
N THR A 291 -4.41 -15.17 14.11
CA THR A 291 -3.65 -14.46 15.15
C THR A 291 -3.78 -12.95 15.01
N TRP A 292 -3.58 -12.42 13.79
CA TRP A 292 -3.63 -10.99 13.57
C TRP A 292 -5.05 -10.43 13.57
N VAL A 293 -6.02 -11.15 13.00
CA VAL A 293 -7.44 -10.74 13.04
C VAL A 293 -7.93 -10.54 14.48
N ALA A 294 -7.48 -11.36 15.42
CA ALA A 294 -7.80 -11.21 16.84
C ALA A 294 -7.21 -9.93 17.47
N GLN A 295 -6.08 -9.44 16.96
CA GLN A 295 -5.38 -8.25 17.49
C GLN A 295 -5.85 -6.94 16.86
N ILE A 296 -6.33 -6.94 15.61
CA ILE A 296 -6.74 -5.71 14.90
C ILE A 296 -7.71 -4.79 15.69
N PRO A 297 -8.66 -5.28 16.51
CA PRO A 297 -9.56 -4.39 17.25
C PRO A 297 -8.89 -3.48 18.28
N SER A 298 -7.64 -3.75 18.70
CA SER A 298 -6.92 -2.84 19.60
C SER A 298 -6.66 -1.48 18.94
N ALA A 299 -6.36 -0.46 19.74
CA ALA A 299 -6.16 0.90 19.21
C ALA A 299 -4.99 0.99 18.23
N ASP A 300 -3.96 0.17 18.44
CA ASP A 300 -2.71 0.09 17.71
C ASP A 300 -2.56 -1.19 16.87
N GLY A 301 -3.60 -2.02 16.77
CA GLY A 301 -3.49 -3.39 16.24
C GLY A 301 -3.01 -3.44 14.78
N GLU A 302 -3.46 -2.49 13.97
CA GLU A 302 -3.00 -2.32 12.60
C GLU A 302 -1.55 -1.84 12.53
N GLN A 303 -1.17 -0.87 13.37
CA GLN A 303 0.20 -0.38 13.44
C GLN A 303 1.16 -1.50 13.89
N ARG A 304 0.75 -2.32 14.85
CA ARG A 304 1.50 -3.49 15.30
C ARG A 304 1.69 -4.51 14.19
N LEU A 305 0.65 -4.80 13.40
CA LEU A 305 0.76 -5.69 12.23
C LEU A 305 1.77 -5.14 11.22
N ILE A 306 1.65 -3.87 10.85
CA ILE A 306 2.52 -3.23 9.86
C ILE A 306 3.98 -3.25 10.35
N ALA A 307 4.24 -2.83 11.59
CA ALA A 307 5.57 -2.83 12.17
C ALA A 307 6.16 -4.25 12.29
N PHE A 308 5.34 -5.24 12.67
CA PHE A 308 5.76 -6.64 12.72
C PHE A 308 6.17 -7.17 11.35
N LEU A 309 5.33 -6.94 10.33
CA LEU A 309 5.61 -7.41 8.97
C LEU A 309 6.84 -6.72 8.38
N ALA A 310 6.93 -5.39 8.52
CA ALA A 310 8.08 -4.60 8.08
C ALA A 310 9.37 -5.03 8.78
N ALA A 311 9.33 -5.42 10.06
CA ALA A 311 10.51 -5.86 10.80
C ALA A 311 10.84 -7.36 10.67
N SER A 312 10.01 -8.12 9.94
CA SER A 312 10.14 -9.58 9.85
C SER A 312 11.38 -10.02 9.07
N THR A 313 11.83 -11.25 9.33
CA THR A 313 12.95 -11.85 8.58
C THR A 313 12.59 -12.07 7.11
N ALA A 314 11.34 -12.42 6.81
CA ALA A 314 10.87 -12.55 5.44
C ALA A 314 10.96 -11.21 4.69
N TYR A 315 10.57 -10.10 5.32
CA TYR A 315 10.71 -8.76 4.74
C TYR A 315 12.19 -8.37 4.53
N PHE A 316 13.02 -8.66 5.53
CA PHE A 316 14.45 -8.35 5.49
C PHE A 316 15.21 -9.11 4.39
N ASN A 317 14.83 -10.35 4.13
CA ASN A 317 15.47 -11.20 3.12
C ASN A 317 14.94 -10.99 1.70
N ARG A 318 13.99 -10.06 1.49
CA ARG A 318 13.53 -9.72 0.14
C ARG A 318 14.68 -9.22 -0.73
N THR A 319 14.71 -9.72 -1.95
CA THR A 319 15.59 -9.28 -3.03
C THR A 319 14.79 -8.49 -4.07
#